data_AF-A0A9D2TLD9-F1
#
_entry.id   AF-A0A9D2TLD9-F1
#
_cell.length_a   1.000
_cell.length_b   1.000
_cell.length_c   1.000
_cell.angle_alpha   90.00
_cell.angle_beta   90.00
_cell.angle_gamma   90.00
#
_symmetry.space_group_name_H-M   'P 1'
#
loop_
_entity.id
_entity.type
_entity.pdbx_description
1 polymer ?
#
loop_
_entity_poly.entity_id
_entity_poly.type
_entity_poly.pdbx_seq_one_letter_code
_entity_poly.pdbx_strand_id
1 'polypeptide(L)' 'MMKCPYCGNEMQEGKICAIGSGAAMEWKDGNESFRLNDEPKMVAVINGDRISGCRCEKCRKIIVEYE' A
#
# COMPACT_ATOMS: atom_id res chain seq x y z
N MET A 1 -18.49 -0.06 -3.54
CA MET A 1 -17.85 -0.29 -2.22
C MET A 1 -17.17 -1.65 -2.24
N MET A 2 -15.86 -1.69 -2.05
CA MET A 2 -15.08 -2.93 -2.16
C MET A 2 -15.41 -3.87 -0.99
N LYS A 3 -15.59 -5.17 -1.27
CA LYS A 3 -15.83 -6.20 -0.25
C LYS A 3 -14.54 -7.00 -0.05
N CYS A 4 -14.25 -7.33 1.21
CA CYS A 4 -13.08 -8.11 1.58
C CYS A 4 -13.18 -9.52 0.96
N PRO A 5 -12.23 -9.92 0.08
CA PRO A 5 -12.30 -11.21 -0.61
C PRO A 5 -12.18 -12.41 0.34
N TYR A 6 -11.72 -12.18 1.57
CA TYR A 6 -11.54 -13.22 2.57
C TYR A 6 -12.76 -13.43 3.47
N CYS A 7 -13.58 -12.40 3.69
CA CYS A 7 -14.65 -12.48 4.69
C CYS A 7 -15.93 -11.70 4.35
N GLY A 8 -16.03 -11.15 3.14
CA GLY A 8 -17.23 -10.49 2.61
C GLY A 8 -17.59 -9.15 3.27
N ASN A 9 -16.87 -8.74 4.31
CA ASN A 9 -17.12 -7.47 5.00
C ASN A 9 -16.71 -6.27 4.14
N GLU A 10 -17.24 -5.10 4.47
CA GLU A 10 -16.81 -3.85 3.85
C GLU A 10 -15.36 -3.53 4.18
N MET A 11 -14.74 -2.82 3.25
CA MET A 11 -13.37 -2.36 3.33
C MET A 11 -13.33 -0.83 3.33
N GLN A 12 -12.35 -0.29 4.04
CA GLN A 12 -12.08 1.13 4.16
C GLN A 12 -10.83 1.47 3.34
N GLU A 13 -10.93 2.49 2.50
CA GLU A 13 -9.80 3.05 1.76
C GLU A 13 -8.82 3.77 2.70
N GLY A 14 -7.53 3.70 2.37
CA GLY A 14 -6.47 4.37 3.11
C GLY A 14 -5.14 4.32 2.36
N LYS A 15 -4.06 4.69 3.07
CA LYS A 15 -2.69 4.63 2.55
C LYS A 15 -1.78 3.91 3.54
N ILE A 16 -0.84 3.12 3.03
CA ILE A 16 0.33 2.65 3.78
C ILE A 16 1.43 3.69 3.55
N CYS A 17 2.07 4.13 4.63
CA CYS A 17 3.11 5.15 4.58
C CYS A 17 4.41 4.59 5.14
N ALA A 18 5.52 4.86 4.47
CA ALA A 18 6.83 4.68 5.08
C ALA A 18 6.98 5.64 6.29
N ILE A 19 7.43 5.12 7.43
CA ILE A 19 7.70 5.91 8.63
C ILE A 19 9.21 6.11 8.73
N GLY A 20 9.64 7.38 8.84
CA GLY A 20 11.06 7.75 8.94
C GLY A 20 11.67 8.21 7.61
N SER A 21 12.74 8.99 7.71
CA SER A 21 13.41 9.61 6.56
C SER A 21 14.07 8.56 5.66
N GLY A 22 13.73 8.55 4.37
CA GLY A 22 14.45 7.76 3.36
C GLY A 22 14.07 6.28 3.23
N ALA A 23 13.04 5.80 3.94
CA ALA A 23 12.55 4.44 3.76
C ALA A 23 11.75 4.31 2.45
N ALA A 24 12.15 3.37 1.60
CA ALA A 24 11.39 2.99 0.41
C ALA A 24 10.45 1.83 0.74
N MET A 25 9.24 1.84 0.17
CA MET A 25 8.38 0.65 0.16
C MET A 25 8.65 -0.14 -1.10
N GLU A 26 9.13 -1.37 -0.93
CA GLU A 26 9.56 -2.24 -2.01
C GLU A 26 8.81 -3.56 -1.96
N TRP A 27 8.32 -4.01 -3.12
CA TRP A 27 8.00 -5.42 -3.32
C TRP A 27 9.28 -6.15 -3.67
N LYS A 28 9.47 -7.33 -3.07
CA LYS A 28 10.56 -8.23 -3.43
C LYS A 28 10.13 -9.67 -3.27
N ASP A 29 10.29 -10.43 -4.34
CA ASP A 29 10.15 -11.88 -4.32
C ASP A 29 11.39 -12.56 -4.94
N GLY A 30 11.29 -13.85 -5.25
CA GLY A 30 12.40 -14.60 -5.83
C GLY A 30 12.78 -14.19 -7.25
N ASN A 31 11.92 -13.45 -7.96
CA ASN A 31 12.07 -13.11 -9.37
C ASN A 31 12.11 -11.60 -9.62
N GLU A 32 11.38 -10.80 -8.84
CA GLU A 32 11.18 -9.37 -9.09
C GLU A 32 11.43 -8.52 -7.85
N SER A 33 11.87 -7.29 -8.10
CA SER A 33 12.04 -6.26 -7.07
C SER A 33 11.68 -4.91 -7.68
N PHE A 34 10.72 -4.21 -7.09
CA PHE A 34 10.31 -2.88 -7.56
C PHE A 34 9.69 -2.04 -6.43
N ARG A 35 9.79 -0.72 -6.61
CA ARG A 35 9.27 0.26 -5.65
C ARG A 35 7.77 0.41 -5.85
N LEU A 36 7.01 0.36 -4.77
CA LEU A 36 5.54 0.31 -4.84
C LEU A 36 4.87 1.69 -4.87
N ASN A 37 5.61 2.79 -4.95
CA ASN A 37 5.09 4.12 -4.66
C ASN A 37 4.09 4.68 -5.69
N ASP A 38 2.89 5.05 -5.24
CA ASP A 38 1.84 5.65 -6.08
C ASP A 38 2.14 7.10 -6.47
N GLU A 39 2.97 7.79 -5.70
CA GLU A 39 3.24 9.21 -5.89
C GLU A 39 4.36 9.45 -6.93
N PRO A 40 4.37 10.59 -7.64
CA PRO A 40 5.50 10.93 -8.50
C PRO A 40 6.82 11.03 -7.72
N LYS A 41 7.95 10.74 -8.37
CA LYS A 41 9.28 10.69 -7.74
C LYS A 41 9.63 11.91 -6.89
N MET A 42 9.27 13.12 -7.32
CA MET A 42 9.53 14.35 -6.54
C MET A 42 8.71 14.40 -5.24
N VAL A 43 7.46 13.94 -5.27
CA VAL A 43 6.59 13.90 -4.09
C VAL A 43 7.10 12.85 -3.10
N ALA A 44 7.52 11.69 -3.60
CA ALA A 44 8.09 10.62 -2.79
C ALA A 44 9.32 11.06 -1.98
N VAL A 45 10.19 11.89 -2.57
CA VAL A 45 11.39 12.41 -1.90
C VAL A 45 11.03 13.29 -0.70
N ILE A 46 9.96 14.07 -0.81
CA ILE A 46 9.54 15.02 0.24
C ILE A 46 8.71 14.31 1.31
N ASN A 47 7.80 13.45 0.87
CA ASN A 47 6.74 12.90 1.71
C ASN A 47 6.98 11.46 2.18
N GLY A 48 8.04 10.81 1.68
CA GLY A 48 8.25 9.38 1.80
C GLY A 48 7.37 8.59 0.82
N ASP A 49 7.65 7.29 0.71
CA ASP A 49 6.82 6.39 -0.10
C ASP A 49 5.45 6.17 0.53
N ARG A 50 4.43 6.10 -0.34
CA ARG A 50 3.03 5.82 0.02
C ARG A 50 2.36 4.98 -1.05
N ILE A 51 1.53 4.05 -0.61
CA ILE A 51 0.71 3.20 -1.48
C ILE A 51 -0.72 3.18 -1.00
N SER A 52 -1.64 3.29 -1.93
CA SER A 52 -3.08 3.22 -1.68
C SER A 52 -3.46 1.78 -1.39
N GLY A 53 -4.45 1.61 -0.52
CA GLY A 53 -4.92 0.28 -0.19
C GLY A 53 -6.24 0.30 0.55
N CYS A 54 -6.82 -0.89 0.68
CA CYS A 54 -8.09 -1.12 1.33
C CYS A 54 -7.89 -1.99 2.56
N ARG A 55 -8.32 -1.53 3.74
CA ARG A 55 -8.27 -2.30 4.99
C ARG A 55 -9.65 -2.85 5.32
N CYS A 56 -9.73 -4.17 5.56
CA CYS A 56 -10.94 -4.76 6.14
C CYS A 56 -10.94 -4.57 7.66
N GLU A 57 -12.00 -3.98 8.23
CA GLU A 57 -12.09 -3.76 9.68
C GLU A 57 -12.18 -5.07 10.48
N LYS A 58 -12.99 -6.03 9.99
CA LYS A 58 -13.21 -7.32 10.65
C LYS A 58 -11.95 -8.19 10.63
N CYS A 59 -11.35 -8.33 9.45
CA CYS A 59 -10.27 -9.29 9.22
C CYS A 59 -8.88 -8.67 9.35
N ARG A 60 -8.79 -7.34 9.50
CA ARG A 60 -7.58 -6.50 9.61
C ARG A 60 -6.56 -6.62 8.47
N LYS A 61 -6.89 -7.38 7.43
CA LYS A 61 -6.09 -7.49 6.20
C LYS A 61 -6.13 -6.18 5.44
N ILE A 62 -4.98 -5.80 4.89
CA ILE A 62 -4.84 -4.71 3.94
C ILE A 62 -4.58 -5.33 2.57
N ILE A 63 -5.27 -4.84 1.55
CA ILE A 63 -5.06 -5.19 0.16
C ILE A 63 -4.55 -3.96 -0.54
N VAL A 64 -3.47 -4.13 -1.29
CA VAL A 64 -2.86 -3.08 -2.10
C VAL A 64 -2.98 -3.51 -3.56
N GLU A 65 -3.37 -2.57 -4.41
CA GLU A 65 -3.28 -2.71 -5.85
C GLU A 65 -2.10 -1.84 -6.27
N TYR A 66 -1.17 -2.41 -7.01
CA TYR A 66 -0.01 -1.71 -7.56
C TYR A 66 -0.03 -1.90 -9.08
N GLU A 67 0.32 -0.83 -9.81
CA GLU A 67 0.54 -0.87 -11.27
C GLU A 67 2.04 -0.98 -11.59
#